data_AF-A0A352NDU6-F1
#
_entry.id   AF-A0A352NDU6-F1
#
_cell.length_a   1.000
_cell.length_b   1.000
_cell.length_c   1.000
_cell.angle_alpha   90.00
_cell.angle_beta   90.00
_cell.angle_gamma   90.00
#
_symmetry.space_group_name_H-M   'P 1'
#
loop_
_entity.id
_entity.type
_entity.pdbx_description
1 polymer ?
#
loop_
_entity_poly.entity_id
_entity_poly.type
_entity_poly.pdbx_seq_one_letter_code
_entity_poly.pdbx_strand_id
1 'polypeptide(L)' 'MKEITKEEQRALQLELMAYIDKVCREQGIDYSISAGTLLGSVKYKGYIPWDDDI' A
#
# COMPACT_ATOMS: atom_id res chain seq x y z
N MET A 1 6.75 15.09 16.60
CA MET A 1 6.34 14.34 15.39
C MET A 1 6.65 15.19 14.18
N LYS A 2 7.15 14.60 13.11
CA LYS A 2 7.30 15.32 11.83
C LYS A 2 5.96 15.25 11.11
N GLU A 3 5.44 16.41 10.71
CA GLU A 3 4.28 16.45 9.82
C GLU A 3 4.72 16.13 8.39
N ILE A 4 3.91 15.35 7.69
CA ILE A 4 4.12 14.95 6.29
C ILE A 4 2.88 15.30 5.48
N THR A 5 3.06 15.51 4.17
CA THR A 5 1.94 15.74 3.25
C THR A 5 1.18 14.44 2.97
N LYS A 6 -0.04 14.55 2.41
CA LYS A 6 -0.81 13.36 2.01
C LYS A 6 -0.11 12.57 0.90
N GLU A 7 0.58 13.27 0.01
CA GLU A 7 1.37 12.68 -1.07
C GLU A 7 2.56 11.90 -0.51
N GLU A 8 3.27 12.47 0.48
CA GLU A 8 4.36 11.78 1.19
C GLU A 8 3.84 10.55 1.95
N GLN A 9 2.68 10.66 2.62
CA GLN A 9 2.05 9.55 3.31
C GLN A 9 1.73 8.39 2.36
N ARG A 10 1.12 8.68 1.20
CA ARG A 10 0.78 7.68 0.18
C ARG A 10 2.01 6.99 -0.40
N ALA A 11 3.07 7.76 -0.67
CA ALA A 11 4.34 7.20 -1.14
C ALA A 11 4.93 6.23 -0.10
N LEU A 12 4.96 6.64 1.17
CA LEU A 12 5.43 5.79 2.28
C LEU A 12 4.60 4.52 2.47
N GLN A 13 3.27 4.61 2.35
CA GLN A 13 2.39 3.43 2.44
C GLN A 13 2.64 2.43 1.30
N LEU A 14 2.87 2.91 0.08
CA LEU A 14 3.24 2.04 -1.05
C LEU A 14 4.62 1.41 -0.87
N GLU A 15 5.60 2.17 -0.37
CA GLU A 15 6.92 1.63 -0.02
C GLU A 15 6.82 0.56 1.08
N LEU A 16 5.98 0.79 2.09
CA LEU A 16 5.73 -0.17 3.15
C LEU A 16 5.05 -1.44 2.61
N MET A 17 4.09 -1.32 1.70
CA MET A 17 3.44 -2.47 1.07
C MET A 17 4.44 -3.29 0.23
N ALA A 18 5.36 -2.64 -0.48
CA ALA A 18 6.44 -3.32 -1.21
C ALA A 18 7.42 -4.02 -0.25
N TYR A 19 7.69 -3.43 0.91
CA TYR A 19 8.49 -4.07 1.96
C TYR A 19 7.78 -5.30 2.54
N ILE A 20 6.47 -5.21 2.82
CA ILE A 20 5.66 -6.34 3.28
C ILE A 20 5.65 -7.46 2.22
N ASP A 21 5.42 -7.14 0.94
CA ASP A 21 5.50 -8.13 -0.15
C ASP A 21 6.83 -8.87 -0.15
N LYS A 22 7.94 -8.12 -0.08
CA LYS A 22 9.29 -8.68 -0.02
C LYS A 22 9.45 -9.63 1.16
N VAL A 23 9.08 -9.20 2.37
CA VAL A 23 9.22 -10.01 3.58
C VAL A 23 8.36 -11.27 3.49
N CYS A 24 7.10 -11.15 3.06
CA CYS A 24 6.21 -12.30 2.89
C CYS A 24 6.78 -13.31 1.88
N ARG A 25 7.30 -12.86 0.73
CA ARG A 25 7.96 -13.74 -0.26
C ARG A 25 9.21 -14.42 0.30
N GLU A 26 10.06 -13.69 1.02
CA GLU A 26 11.28 -14.23 1.61
C GLU A 26 10.99 -15.28 2.70
N GLN A 27 9.87 -15.15 3.41
CA GLN A 27 9.45 -16.07 4.47
C GLN A 27 8.48 -17.17 3.99
N GLY A 28 8.08 -17.16 2.71
CA GLY A 28 7.09 -18.10 2.18
C GLY A 28 5.70 -17.94 2.80
N ILE A 29 5.34 -16.71 3.18
CA ILE A 29 4.03 -16.37 3.74
C ILE A 29 3.11 -15.94 2.61
N ASP A 30 2.08 -16.72 2.37
CA ASP A 30 1.01 -16.34 1.45
C ASP A 30 0.16 -15.23 2.07
N TYR A 31 -0.05 -14.15 1.31
CA TYR A 31 -0.91 -13.05 1.71
C TYR A 31 -1.67 -12.50 0.50
N SER A 32 -2.70 -11.70 0.76
CA SER A 32 -3.44 -10.99 -0.28
C SER A 32 -3.84 -9.60 0.22
N ILE A 33 -3.99 -8.67 -0.72
CA ILE A 33 -4.62 -7.37 -0.47
C ILE A 33 -6.14 -7.51 -0.62
N SER A 34 -6.89 -6.66 0.08
CA SER A 34 -8.36 -6.74 0.10
C SER A 34 -9.02 -5.36 0.00
N ALA A 35 -10.35 -5.34 -0.07
CA ALA A 35 -11.18 -4.13 0.00
C ALA A 35 -10.71 -2.97 -0.92
N GLY A 36 -10.48 -1.78 -0.34
CA GLY A 36 -10.06 -0.57 -1.05
C GLY A 36 -8.73 -0.74 -1.76
N THR A 37 -7.73 -1.34 -1.11
CA THR A 37 -6.40 -1.63 -1.66
C THR A 37 -6.47 -2.52 -2.89
N LEU A 38 -7.27 -3.60 -2.83
CA LEU A 38 -7.50 -4.48 -3.98
C LEU A 38 -8.19 -3.73 -5.12
N LEU A 39 -9.26 -2.98 -4.84
CA LEU A 39 -9.98 -2.20 -5.84
C LEU A 39 -9.07 -1.14 -6.49
N GLY A 40 -8.26 -0.45 -5.69
CA GLY A 40 -7.26 0.53 -6.11
C GLY A 40 -6.28 -0.08 -7.12
N SER A 41 -5.69 -1.22 -6.76
CA SER A 41 -4.72 -1.91 -7.62
C SER A 41 -5.29 -2.25 -9.00
N VAL A 42 -6.55 -2.67 -9.06
CA VAL A 42 -7.19 -3.08 -10.32
C VAL A 42 -7.64 -1.88 -11.15
N LYS A 43 -8.35 -0.93 -10.52
CA LYS A 43 -9.05 0.18 -11.19
C LYS A 43 -8.15 1.39 -11.44
N TYR A 44 -7.35 1.78 -10.45
CA TYR A 44 -6.50 2.98 -10.50
C TYR A 44 -5.03 2.66 -10.78
N LYS A 45 -4.67 1.38 -10.84
CA LYS A 45 -3.28 0.92 -10.99
C LYS A 45 -2.37 1.41 -9.86
N GLY A 46 -2.96 1.53 -8.66
CA GLY A 46 -2.30 2.08 -7.48
C GLY A 46 -3.33 2.47 -6.43
N TYR A 47 -3.07 3.59 -5.76
CA TYR A 47 -3.90 4.09 -4.66
C TYR A 47 -5.26 4.64 -5.16
N ILE A 48 -6.32 4.51 -4.36
CA ILE A 48 -7.60 5.18 -4.66
C ILE A 48 -7.43 6.69 -4.42
N PRO A 49 -7.80 7.60 -5.36
CA PRO A 49 -7.45 9.02 -5.25
C PRO A 49 -7.94 9.74 -3.98
N TRP A 50 -8.98 9.23 -3.34
CA TRP A 50 -9.57 9.78 -2.12
C TRP A 50 -9.35 8.92 -0.86
N ASP A 51 -8.70 7.75 -0.96
CA ASP A 51 -8.34 6.97 0.24
C ASP A 51 -7.28 7.71 1.06
N ASP A 52 -7.24 7.38 2.35
CA ASP A 52 -6.24 7.79 3.32
C ASP A 52 -5.44 6.60 3.90
N ASP A 53 -5.83 5.36 3.61
CA ASP A 53 -5.12 4.13 4.02
C ASP A 53 -4.96 3.07 2.91
N ILE A 54 -4.17 2.04 3.20
CA ILE A 54 -3.87 0.91 2.32
C ILE A 54 -3.62 -0.38 3.12
#